data_AF-A0A9X3E6T3-F1
#
_entry.id   AF-A0A9X3E6T3-F1
#
_cell.length_a   1.000
_cell.length_b   1.000
_cell.length_c   1.000
_cell.angle_alpha   90.00
_cell.angle_beta   90.00
_cell.angle_gamma   90.00
#
_symmetry.space_group_name_H-M   'P 1'
#
loop_
_entity.id
_entity.type
_entity.pdbx_description
1 polymer ?
#
loop_
_entity_poly.entity_id
_entity_poly.type
_entity_poly.pdbx_seq_one_letter_code
_entity_poly.pdbx_strand_id
1 'polypeptide(L)'
;MKIRLTKNLDPFRAGALAHLDEFVGQQIYAQTASPIAMLRARKLAEAKRVLAGEGGAPMLKAEARAKGVRVAALAASVVEKATAGAETLATIEARRQATQAAIRSAPHPAAIEAALEEFLNG
;
A
#
# COMPACT_ATOMS: atom_id res chain seq x y z
N MET A 1 -8.98 25.98 -42.63
CA MET A 1 -9.85 24.86 -42.21
C MET A 1 -9.44 24.44 -40.80
N LYS A 2 -10.22 24.76 -39.76
CA LYS A 2 -9.84 24.49 -38.36
C LYS A 2 -10.12 23.01 -38.03
N ILE A 3 -9.09 22.18 -38.06
CA ILE A 3 -9.18 20.83 -37.50
C ILE A 3 -9.13 20.98 -35.97
N ARG A 4 -10.27 21.22 -35.33
CA ARG A 4 -10.43 20.94 -33.90
C ARG A 4 -10.80 19.48 -33.75
N LEU A 5 -9.81 18.60 -33.96
CA LEU A 5 -9.86 17.29 -33.32
C LEU A 5 -9.64 17.56 -31.84
N THR A 6 -10.72 17.78 -31.10
CA THR A 6 -10.73 17.36 -29.69
C THR A 6 -10.53 15.85 -29.74
N LYS A 7 -9.27 15.39 -29.81
CA LYS A 7 -8.93 13.98 -29.71
C LYS A 7 -9.63 13.50 -28.46
N ASN A 8 -10.59 12.59 -28.62
CA ASN A 8 -11.25 11.99 -27.47
C ASN A 8 -10.14 11.45 -26.55
N LEU A 9 -10.02 12.03 -25.35
CA LEU A 9 -8.99 11.67 -24.38
C LEU A 9 -9.43 10.47 -23.53
N ASP A 10 -10.69 10.04 -23.63
CA ASP A 10 -11.25 9.00 -22.78
C ASP A 10 -10.52 7.67 -22.89
N PRO A 11 -10.07 7.20 -24.07
CA PRO A 11 -9.24 5.99 -24.16
C PRO A 11 -7.90 6.13 -23.42
N PHE A 12 -7.25 7.30 -23.51
CA PHE A 12 -5.99 7.57 -22.81
C PHE A 12 -6.18 7.59 -21.30
N ARG A 13 -7.26 8.24 -20.82
CA ARG A 13 -7.62 8.26 -19.39
C ARG A 13 -7.93 6.87 -18.89
N ALA A 14 -8.74 6.10 -19.62
CA ALA A 14 -9.13 4.75 -19.23
C ALA A 14 -7.90 3.84 -19.09
N GLY A 15 -6.96 3.88 -20.05
CA GLY A 15 -5.72 3.13 -19.99
C GLY A 15 -4.84 3.52 -18.79
N ALA A 16 -4.65 4.82 -18.56
CA ALA A 16 -3.83 5.30 -17.45
C ALA A 16 -4.44 4.97 -16.08
N LEU A 17 -5.76 5.10 -15.93
CA LEU A 17 -6.47 4.72 -14.69
C LEU A 17 -6.39 3.21 -14.44
N ALA A 18 -6.54 2.39 -15.48
CA ALA A 18 -6.39 0.94 -15.35
C ALA A 18 -4.98 0.54 -14.92
N HIS A 19 -3.95 1.15 -15.50
CA HIS A 19 -2.56 0.89 -15.12
C HIS A 19 -2.28 1.33 -13.67
N LEU A 20 -2.76 2.51 -13.27
CA LEU A 20 -2.66 2.99 -11.89
C LEU A 20 -3.33 2.01 -10.90
N ASP A 21 -4.56 1.58 -11.20
CA ASP A 21 -5.32 0.69 -10.33
C ASP A 21 -4.71 -0.72 -10.27
N GLU A 22 -4.18 -1.23 -11.38
CA GLU A 22 -3.43 -2.50 -11.40
C GLU A 22 -2.20 -2.43 -10.52
N PHE A 23 -1.37 -1.39 -10.70
CA PHE A 23 -0.14 -1.23 -9.93
C PHE A 23 -0.41 -1.09 -8.43
N VAL A 24 -1.37 -0.25 -8.04
CA VAL A 24 -1.74 -0.11 -6.61
C VAL A 24 -2.38 -1.39 -6.09
N GLY A 25 -3.20 -2.08 -6.88
CA GLY A 25 -3.79 -3.36 -6.53
C GLY A 25 -2.73 -4.41 -6.18
N GLN A 26 -1.64 -4.48 -6.95
CA GLN A 26 -0.51 -5.37 -6.65
C GLN A 26 0.19 -5.01 -5.34
N GLN A 27 0.42 -3.70 -5.08
CA GLN A 27 1.02 -3.25 -3.83
C GLN A 27 0.14 -3.56 -2.61
N ILE A 28 -1.17 -3.30 -2.70
CA ILE A 28 -2.13 -3.60 -1.63
C ILE A 28 -2.20 -5.10 -1.40
N TYR A 29 -2.24 -5.92 -2.46
CA TYR A 29 -2.25 -7.38 -2.33
C TYR A 29 -1.03 -7.89 -1.56
N ALA A 30 0.17 -7.43 -1.94
CA ALA A 30 1.41 -7.82 -1.28
C ALA A 30 1.38 -7.52 0.23
N GLN A 31 0.77 -6.40 0.62
CA GLN A 31 0.73 -5.92 2.00
C GLN A 31 -0.43 -6.47 2.84
N THR A 32 -1.55 -6.84 2.23
CA THR A 32 -2.79 -7.19 2.98
C THR A 32 -3.26 -8.62 2.77
N ALA A 33 -3.08 -9.20 1.58
CA ALA A 33 -3.71 -10.46 1.19
C ALA A 33 -2.71 -11.57 0.82
N SER A 34 -1.42 -11.27 0.68
CA SER A 34 -0.40 -12.28 0.44
C SER A 34 -0.28 -13.27 1.63
N PRO A 35 0.16 -14.52 1.41
CA PRO A 35 0.39 -15.47 2.51
C PRO A 35 1.32 -14.91 3.61
N ILE A 36 2.32 -14.11 3.21
CA ILE A 36 3.24 -13.43 4.13
C ILE A 36 2.49 -12.34 4.93
N ALA A 37 1.63 -11.55 4.30
CA ALA A 37 0.80 -10.57 4.98
C ALA A 37 -0.13 -11.22 6.02
N MET A 38 -0.73 -12.37 5.69
CA MET A 38 -1.55 -13.13 6.63
C MET A 38 -0.74 -13.58 7.86
N LEU A 39 0.49 -14.06 7.67
CA LEU A 39 1.38 -14.42 8.78
C LEU A 39 1.80 -13.19 9.61
N ARG A 40 2.04 -12.04 8.98
CA ARG A 40 2.31 -10.77 9.69
C ARG A 40 1.11 -10.33 10.52
N ALA A 41 -0.11 -10.44 9.98
CA ALA A 41 -1.35 -10.13 10.70
C ALA A 41 -1.56 -11.06 11.92
N ARG A 42 -1.30 -12.37 11.76
CA ARG A 42 -1.32 -13.31 12.88
C ARG A 42 -0.29 -12.97 13.96
N LYS A 43 0.93 -12.62 13.56
CA LYS A 43 2.00 -12.19 14.48
C LYS A 43 1.64 -10.87 15.18
N LEU A 44 0.98 -9.94 14.50
CA LEU A 44 0.45 -8.72 15.10
C LEU A 44 -0.63 -9.04 16.15
N ALA A 45 -1.53 -9.98 15.88
CA ALA A 45 -2.53 -10.41 16.85
C ALA A 45 -1.88 -11.05 18.09
N GLU A 46 -0.83 -11.87 17.91
CA GLU A 46 -0.01 -12.35 19.04
C GLU A 46 0.64 -11.20 19.82
N ALA A 47 1.17 -10.18 19.13
CA ALA A 47 1.82 -9.04 19.77
C ALA A 47 0.84 -8.25 20.63
N LYS A 48 -0.37 -7.98 20.12
CA LYS A 48 -1.43 -7.31 20.86
C LYS A 48 -1.83 -8.09 22.12
N ARG A 49 -1.96 -9.42 22.03
CA ARG A 49 -2.25 -10.28 23.19
C ARG A 49 -1.13 -10.22 24.23
N VAL A 50 0.13 -10.34 23.82
CA VAL A 50 1.29 -10.22 24.73
C VAL A 50 1.28 -8.89 25.48
N LEU A 51 1.01 -7.79 24.79
CA LEU A 51 0.97 -6.46 25.40
C LEU A 51 -0.24 -6.27 26.31
N ALA A 52 -1.35 -6.96 26.04
CA ALA A 52 -2.52 -7.02 26.92
C ALA A 52 -2.34 -7.94 28.13
N GLY A 53 -1.20 -8.65 28.24
CA GLY A 53 -0.96 -9.65 29.29
C GLY A 53 -1.70 -10.97 29.05
N GLU A 54 -2.35 -11.12 27.89
CA GLU A 54 -3.02 -12.34 27.47
C GLU A 54 -1.96 -13.31 26.95
N GLY A 55 -1.72 -14.40 27.69
CA GLY A 55 -0.73 -15.39 27.31
C GLY A 55 -0.99 -16.04 25.94
N GLY A 56 0.06 -16.62 25.35
CA GLY A 56 -0.03 -17.38 24.09
C GLY A 56 0.43 -16.58 22.86
N ALA A 57 1.72 -16.72 22.53
CA ALA A 57 2.34 -16.08 21.37
C ALA A 57 3.49 -16.96 20.80
N PRO A 58 3.18 -18.13 20.23
CA PRO A 58 4.19 -19.08 19.77
C PRO A 58 5.12 -18.50 18.70
N MET A 59 4.60 -17.71 17.74
CA MET A 59 5.43 -17.10 16.69
C MET A 59 6.38 -16.05 17.28
N LEU A 60 5.89 -15.21 18.19
CA LEU A 60 6.75 -14.21 18.84
C LEU A 60 7.77 -14.83 19.78
N LYS A 61 7.39 -15.86 20.54
CA LYS A 61 8.34 -16.57 21.43
C LYS A 61 9.47 -17.22 20.64
N ALA A 62 9.15 -17.87 19.53
CA ALA A 62 10.14 -18.49 18.65
C ALA A 62 11.11 -17.45 18.08
N GLU A 63 10.60 -16.34 17.55
CA GLU A 63 11.44 -15.27 17.00
C GLU A 63 12.26 -14.56 18.09
N ALA A 64 11.67 -14.26 19.24
CA ALA A 64 12.35 -13.64 20.36
C ALA A 64 13.52 -14.51 20.86
N ARG A 65 13.31 -15.83 20.96
CA ARG A 65 14.36 -16.79 21.29
C ARG A 65 15.47 -16.82 20.24
N ALA A 66 15.11 -16.88 18.96
CA ALA A 66 16.08 -16.89 17.87
C ALA A 66 16.93 -15.61 17.81
N LYS A 67 16.35 -14.48 18.19
CA LYS A 67 17.01 -13.16 18.19
C LYS A 67 17.67 -12.79 19.52
N GLY A 68 17.49 -13.59 20.58
CA GLY A 68 17.99 -13.28 21.92
C GLY A 68 17.35 -12.02 22.55
N VAL A 69 16.10 -11.69 22.21
CA VAL A 69 15.40 -10.49 22.71
C VAL A 69 14.23 -10.84 23.61
N ARG A 70 13.79 -9.87 24.41
CA ARG A 70 12.58 -10.01 25.24
C ARG A 70 11.33 -10.05 24.36
N VAL A 71 10.42 -10.99 24.63
CA VAL A 71 9.15 -11.15 23.88
C VAL A 71 8.33 -9.85 23.88
N ALA A 72 8.24 -9.16 25.01
CA ALA A 72 7.52 -7.89 25.12
C ALA A 72 8.13 -6.78 24.24
N ALA A 73 9.47 -6.69 24.15
CA ALA A 73 10.15 -5.72 23.30
C ALA A 73 9.91 -6.03 21.81
N LEU A 74 9.94 -7.32 21.43
CA LEU A 74 9.60 -7.73 20.08
C LEU A 74 8.12 -7.45 19.75
N ALA A 75 7.20 -7.70 20.68
CA ALA A 75 5.78 -7.41 20.51
C ALA A 75 5.53 -5.90 20.25
N ALA A 76 6.16 -5.02 21.02
CA ALA A 76 6.07 -3.57 20.80
C ALA A 76 6.56 -3.18 19.39
N SER A 77 7.73 -3.70 18.97
CA SER A 77 8.27 -3.43 17.63
C SER A 77 7.38 -3.95 16.50
N VAL A 78 6.71 -5.09 16.70
CA VAL A 78 5.76 -5.65 15.73
C VAL A 78 4.53 -4.74 15.57
N VAL A 79 3.99 -4.22 16.69
CA VAL A 79 2.86 -3.28 16.65
C VAL A 79 3.27 -1.98 15.96
N GLU A 80 4.41 -1.41 16.34
CA GLU A 80 4.95 -0.18 15.72
C GLU A 80 5.10 -0.33 14.20
N LYS A 81 5.72 -1.43 13.74
CA LYS A 81 5.87 -1.70 12.31
C LYS A 81 4.53 -1.90 11.60
N ALA A 82 3.54 -2.49 12.27
CA ALA A 82 2.21 -2.63 11.70
C ALA A 82 1.51 -1.28 11.53
N THR A 83 1.66 -0.37 12.49
CA THR A 83 1.15 1.01 12.40
C THR A 83 1.80 1.75 11.24
N ALA A 84 3.13 1.73 11.14
CA ALA A 84 3.86 2.36 10.03
C ALA A 84 3.46 1.77 8.65
N GLY A 85 3.20 0.46 8.59
CA GLY A 85 2.67 -0.19 7.40
C GLY A 85 1.27 0.31 7.02
N ALA A 86 0.38 0.51 8.00
CA ALA A 86 -0.95 1.06 7.77
C ALA A 86 -0.90 2.52 7.26
N GLU A 87 -0.01 3.35 7.82
CA GLU A 87 0.24 4.72 7.35
C GLU A 87 0.79 4.74 5.92
N THR A 88 1.66 3.80 5.58
CA THR A 88 2.18 3.64 4.21
C THR A 88 1.03 3.32 3.24
N LEU A 89 0.13 2.40 3.58
CA LEU A 89 -1.04 2.08 2.76
C LEU A 89 -1.98 3.27 2.58
N ALA A 90 -2.24 4.02 3.66
CA ALA A 90 -3.05 5.23 3.59
C ALA A 90 -2.41 6.29 2.66
N THR A 91 -1.09 6.43 2.72
CA THR A 91 -0.33 7.34 1.84
C THR A 91 -0.42 6.93 0.38
N ILE A 92 -0.27 5.63 0.08
CA ILE A 92 -0.42 5.09 -1.28
C ILE A 92 -1.83 5.37 -1.82
N GLU A 93 -2.86 5.12 -1.02
CA GLU A 93 -4.24 5.35 -1.45
C GLU A 93 -4.54 6.84 -1.66
N ALA A 94 -4.04 7.72 -0.78
CA ALA A 94 -4.16 9.16 -0.95
C ALA A 94 -3.49 9.63 -2.26
N ARG A 95 -2.27 9.15 -2.53
CA ARG A 95 -1.56 9.42 -3.79
C ARG A 95 -2.32 8.87 -5.00
N ARG A 96 -2.93 7.68 -4.90
CA ARG A 96 -3.74 7.09 -5.97
C ARG A 96 -4.92 8.00 -6.30
N GLN A 97 -5.69 8.42 -5.29
CA GLN A 97 -6.85 9.29 -5.47
C GLN A 97 -6.46 10.64 -6.09
N ALA A 98 -5.36 11.24 -5.64
CA ALA A 98 -4.83 12.47 -6.22
C ALA A 98 -4.45 12.28 -7.71
N THR A 99 -3.77 11.17 -8.03
CA THR A 99 -3.37 10.85 -9.41
C THR A 99 -4.58 10.58 -10.31
N GLN A 100 -5.60 9.88 -9.81
CA GLN A 100 -6.85 9.68 -10.54
C GLN A 100 -7.52 11.02 -10.87
N ALA A 101 -7.53 11.97 -9.93
CA ALA A 101 -8.07 13.31 -10.18
C ALA A 101 -7.23 14.07 -11.23
N ALA A 102 -5.89 14.00 -11.15
CA ALA A 102 -5.00 14.59 -12.13
C ALA A 102 -5.24 14.02 -13.55
N ILE A 103 -5.29 12.70 -13.70
CA ILE A 103 -5.58 12.03 -14.99
C ILE A 103 -6.94 12.46 -15.56
N ARG A 104 -7.98 12.52 -14.72
CA ARG A 104 -9.34 12.92 -15.15
C ARG A 104 -9.38 14.37 -15.64
N SER A 105 -8.65 15.27 -14.98
CA SER A 105 -8.62 16.71 -15.31
C SER A 105 -7.59 17.09 -16.37
N ALA A 106 -6.71 16.17 -16.78
CA ALA A 106 -5.61 16.45 -17.69
C ALA A 106 -6.09 17.01 -19.06
N PRO A 107 -5.46 18.10 -19.55
CA PRO A 107 -5.88 18.79 -20.77
C PRO A 107 -5.42 18.12 -22.07
N HIS A 108 -4.43 17.22 -22.01
CA HIS A 108 -3.86 16.54 -23.18
C HIS A 108 -3.16 15.21 -22.78
N PRO A 109 -2.88 14.30 -23.73
CA PRO A 109 -2.30 12.98 -23.44
C PRO A 109 -0.98 13.03 -22.66
N ALA A 110 -0.06 13.93 -23.02
CA ALA A 110 1.23 14.04 -22.31
C ALA A 110 1.07 14.41 -20.81
N ALA A 111 -0.02 15.11 -20.42
CA ALA A 111 -0.29 15.41 -19.02
C ALA A 111 -0.88 14.19 -18.28
N ILE A 112 -1.59 13.32 -18.99
CA ILE A 112 -2.05 12.03 -18.44
C ILE A 112 -0.85 11.13 -18.15
N GLU A 113 0.07 11.03 -19.12
CA GLU A 113 1.31 10.25 -18.99
C GLU A 113 2.18 10.78 -17.85
N ALA A 114 2.41 12.09 -17.79
CA ALA A 114 3.20 12.70 -16.72
C ALA A 114 2.62 12.45 -15.32
N ALA A 115 1.30 12.57 -15.15
CA ALA A 115 0.64 12.29 -13.87
C ALA A 115 0.81 10.82 -13.45
N LEU A 116 0.73 9.88 -14.42
CA LEU A 116 0.97 8.47 -14.15
C LEU A 116 2.44 8.18 -13.81
N GLU A 117 3.38 8.76 -14.56
CA GLU A 117 4.83 8.59 -14.32
C GLU A 117 5.26 9.15 -12.96
N GLU A 118 4.71 10.29 -12.54
CA GLU A 118 4.96 10.87 -11.22
C GLU A 118 4.51 9.92 -10.11
N PHE A 119 3.36 9.24 -10.28
CA PHE A 119 2.92 8.24 -9.31
C PHE A 119 3.82 7.00 -9.29
N LEU A 120 4.25 6.51 -10.45
CA LEU A 120 5.02 5.27 -10.56
C LEU A 120 6.47 5.42 -10.08
N ASN A 121 7.05 6.63 -10.18
CA ASN A 121 8.46 6.88 -9.89
C ASN A 121 8.72 7.74 -8.64
N GLY A 122 7.70 8.43 -8.11
CA GLY A 122 7.76 9.19 -6.85
C GLY A 122 7.42 8.37 -5.62
#